data_AF-A0A5C8LN45-F1
#
_entry.id   AF-A0A5C8LN45-F1
#
_cell.length_a   1.000
_cell.length_b   1.000
_cell.length_c   1.000
_cell.angle_alpha   90.00
_cell.angle_beta   90.00
_cell.angle_gamma   90.00
#
_symmetry.space_group_name_H-M   'P 1'
#
loop_
_entity.id
_entity.type
_entity.pdbx_description
1 polymer ?
#
loop_
_entity_poly.entity_id
_entity_poly.type
_entity_poly.pdbx_seq_one_letter_code
_entity_poly.pdbx_strand_id
1 'polypeptide(L)'
;MNNSTPIGYSDEHRGRALALFSKSTGSSSTVRVSGSAVSAILGPYETRDGGGGLSGYLYGYWDISGIKVGLNANIDVNNTLGRRLGDCTLLNKTLQVTFEDGTTKTIVFNENYTNQPNTYIVAQMNSVLGASGRAAEYNVTGSEYYPQVLDKQLTLRNNTQVGIPRFAAVRLDSDNTTLRLMSAADSPESFVGITLERIIPGKSGRVLTEGIMKKSQLNGFTGTLTKGTQISISAQAGSFMESSSQPALVVGVQTDWAYFKGRSVTIQ
;
A
#
# COMPACT_ATOMS: atom_id res chain seq x y z
N MET A 1 -19.82 24.66 -8.34
CA MET A 1 -18.62 23.80 -8.31
C MET A 1 -17.84 24.20 -7.08
N ASN A 2 -17.61 23.27 -6.15
CA ASN A 2 -16.86 23.55 -4.93
C ASN A 2 -15.39 23.74 -5.31
N ASN A 3 -14.90 24.97 -5.19
CA ASN A 3 -13.52 25.36 -5.49
C ASN A 3 -12.65 25.11 -4.25
N SER A 4 -12.55 23.87 -3.80
CA SER A 4 -11.73 23.56 -2.63
C SER A 4 -10.26 23.71 -3.00
N THR A 5 -9.52 24.60 -2.34
CA THR A 5 -8.06 24.66 -2.49
C THR A 5 -7.47 23.27 -2.22
N PRO A 6 -6.60 22.72 -3.08
CA PRO A 6 -6.02 21.41 -2.82
C PRO A 6 -5.23 21.42 -1.51
N ILE A 7 -5.50 20.44 -0.65
CA ILE A 7 -4.79 20.23 0.63
C ILE A 7 -3.98 18.94 0.50
N GLY A 8 -2.71 18.99 0.90
CA GLY A 8 -1.85 17.81 0.98
C GLY A 8 -2.19 16.96 2.20
N TYR A 9 -2.21 15.64 2.04
CA TYR A 9 -2.41 14.69 3.12
C TYR A 9 -1.11 13.95 3.44
N SER A 10 -0.75 13.85 4.72
CA SER A 10 0.32 12.99 5.22
C SER A 10 -0.25 12.10 6.32
N ASP A 11 0.15 10.84 6.31
CA ASP A 11 -0.11 9.94 7.43
C ASP A 11 0.99 10.10 8.48
N GLU A 12 0.59 10.36 9.73
CA GLU A 12 1.48 10.40 10.90
C GLU A 12 1.07 9.34 11.94
N HIS A 13 0.27 8.34 11.54
CA HIS A 13 -0.13 7.27 12.44
C HIS A 13 1.06 6.38 12.80
N ARG A 14 1.19 6.13 14.10
CA ARG A 14 2.27 5.33 14.67
C ARG A 14 1.91 3.84 14.84
N GLY A 15 0.61 3.53 14.82
CA GLY A 15 0.10 2.16 14.94
C GLY A 15 0.64 1.28 13.80
N ARG A 16 0.90 0.00 14.12
CA ARG A 16 1.41 -0.99 13.17
C ARG A 16 0.57 -2.24 13.26
N ALA A 17 0.29 -2.88 12.13
CA ALA A 17 -0.32 -4.20 12.09
C ALA A 17 0.66 -5.26 11.57
N LEU A 18 0.37 -6.53 11.82
CA LEU A 18 1.03 -7.62 11.09
C LEU A 18 0.41 -7.74 9.70
N ALA A 19 1.25 -7.80 8.67
CA ALA A 19 0.84 -8.14 7.32
C ALA A 19 1.65 -9.31 6.76
N LEU A 20 0.99 -10.11 5.91
CA LEU A 20 1.57 -11.23 5.18
C LEU A 20 1.39 -10.98 3.69
N PHE A 21 2.48 -10.99 2.94
CA PHE A 21 2.51 -10.75 1.51
C PHE A 21 2.90 -12.02 0.76
N SER A 22 2.24 -12.28 -0.37
CA SER A 22 2.74 -13.22 -1.38
C SER A 22 3.96 -12.59 -2.07
N LYS A 23 4.93 -13.41 -2.46
CA LYS A 23 6.03 -12.97 -3.33
C LYS A 23 5.65 -13.02 -4.82
N SER A 24 4.57 -13.70 -5.17
CA SER A 24 4.07 -13.71 -6.55
C SER A 24 3.44 -12.37 -6.91
N THR A 25 3.68 -11.95 -8.14
CA THR A 25 3.05 -10.80 -8.79
C THR A 25 2.43 -11.19 -10.12
N GLY A 26 2.06 -12.46 -10.29
CA GLY A 26 1.50 -12.99 -11.53
C GLY A 26 0.12 -12.41 -11.90
N SER A 27 -0.60 -13.10 -12.79
CA SER A 27 -1.97 -12.74 -13.16
C SER A 27 -2.95 -12.76 -11.97
N SER A 28 -2.69 -13.64 -11.01
CA SER A 28 -3.34 -13.70 -9.70
C SER A 28 -2.29 -13.81 -8.59
N SER A 29 -2.58 -13.28 -7.42
CA SER A 29 -1.77 -13.47 -6.22
C SER A 29 -2.64 -13.34 -4.98
N THR A 30 -2.57 -14.28 -4.05
CA THR A 30 -3.46 -14.33 -2.88
C THR A 30 -2.72 -14.82 -1.66
N VAL A 31 -3.18 -14.38 -0.49
CA VAL A 31 -2.72 -14.89 0.81
C VAL A 31 -3.96 -15.17 1.63
N ARG A 32 -4.04 -16.37 2.21
CA ARG A 32 -5.09 -16.79 3.14
C ARG A 32 -4.45 -17.40 4.38
N VAL A 33 -5.14 -17.29 5.52
CA VAL A 33 -4.62 -17.78 6.80
C VAL A 33 -5.64 -18.61 7.56
N SER A 34 -5.12 -19.57 8.31
CA SER A 34 -5.87 -20.37 9.27
C SER A 34 -4.97 -20.78 10.45
N GLY A 35 -5.53 -21.49 11.42
CA GLY A 35 -4.83 -21.99 12.60
C GLY A 35 -5.06 -21.17 13.86
N SER A 36 -4.63 -21.73 14.99
CA SER A 36 -4.89 -21.20 16.34
C SER A 36 -4.20 -19.88 16.66
N ALA A 37 -3.15 -19.50 15.91
CA ALA A 37 -2.43 -18.25 16.12
C ALA A 37 -3.18 -17.03 15.55
N VAL A 38 -4.06 -17.20 14.57
CA VAL A 38 -4.67 -16.09 13.78
C VAL A 38 -5.36 -15.07 14.68
N SER A 39 -6.24 -15.52 15.58
CA SER A 39 -6.98 -14.63 16.49
C SER A 39 -6.06 -13.83 17.42
N ALA A 40 -4.93 -14.40 17.81
CA ALA A 40 -3.97 -13.76 18.71
C ALA A 40 -3.17 -12.66 18.00
N ILE A 41 -2.63 -12.92 16.80
CA ILE A 41 -1.64 -12.03 16.16
C ILE A 41 -2.20 -11.17 15.04
N LEU A 42 -3.30 -11.57 14.40
CA LEU A 42 -4.00 -10.79 13.38
C LEU A 42 -5.31 -10.20 13.93
N GLY A 43 -6.05 -11.00 14.72
CA GLY A 43 -7.41 -10.64 15.13
C GLY A 43 -8.36 -10.71 13.95
N PRO A 44 -9.35 -9.81 13.84
CA PRO A 44 -9.98 -9.50 12.56
C PRO A 44 -8.89 -9.11 11.55
N TYR A 45 -9.05 -9.51 10.29
CA TYR A 45 -8.09 -9.21 9.25
C TYR A 45 -8.80 -8.94 7.93
N GLU A 46 -8.09 -8.25 7.06
CA GLU A 46 -8.56 -7.92 5.72
C GLU A 46 -7.63 -8.50 4.67
N THR A 47 -8.21 -8.96 3.56
CA THR A 47 -7.45 -9.54 2.45
C THR A 47 -7.47 -8.60 1.26
N ARG A 48 -6.36 -8.57 0.54
CA ARG A 48 -6.11 -7.75 -0.64
C ARG A 48 -5.52 -8.65 -1.71
N ASP A 49 -6.38 -9.14 -2.59
CA ASP A 49 -5.92 -9.94 -3.72
C ASP A 49 -5.08 -9.08 -4.68
N GLY A 50 -4.08 -9.71 -5.25
CA GLY A 50 -3.17 -9.16 -6.25
C GLY A 50 -3.51 -9.65 -7.66
N GLY A 51 -2.70 -9.22 -8.61
CA GLY A 51 -2.85 -9.55 -10.02
C GLY A 51 -2.20 -8.52 -10.93
N GLY A 52 -1.78 -8.95 -12.11
CA GLY A 52 -1.19 -8.09 -13.14
C GLY A 52 0.09 -7.37 -12.72
N GLY A 53 0.92 -7.97 -11.86
CA GLY A 53 2.13 -7.32 -11.32
C GLY A 53 2.00 -6.82 -9.87
N LEU A 54 0.80 -6.88 -9.28
CA LEU A 54 0.60 -6.54 -7.87
C LEU A 54 0.57 -7.80 -7.00
N SER A 55 1.33 -7.81 -5.90
CA SER A 55 1.32 -8.91 -4.94
C SER A 55 0.04 -8.94 -4.11
N GLY A 56 -0.50 -10.13 -3.84
CA GLY A 56 -1.56 -10.33 -2.86
C GLY A 56 -1.03 -10.22 -1.44
N TYR A 57 -1.85 -9.78 -0.51
CA TYR A 57 -1.50 -9.68 0.90
C TYR A 57 -2.74 -9.69 1.79
N LEU A 58 -2.50 -9.80 3.09
CA LEU A 58 -3.49 -9.54 4.13
C LEU A 58 -2.83 -8.79 5.28
N TYR A 59 -3.65 -8.11 6.08
CA TYR A 59 -3.20 -7.48 7.32
C TYR A 59 -4.23 -7.64 8.43
N GLY A 60 -3.73 -7.74 9.66
CA GLY A 60 -4.55 -7.79 10.87
C GLY A 60 -5.01 -6.41 11.34
N TYR A 61 -5.93 -6.41 12.30
CA TYR A 61 -6.44 -5.20 12.95
C TYR A 61 -5.79 -4.94 14.30
N TRP A 62 -5.04 -5.92 14.81
CA TRP A 62 -4.29 -5.73 16.03
C TRP A 62 -3.14 -4.76 15.84
N ASP A 63 -3.13 -3.74 16.70
CA ASP A 63 -1.93 -2.95 16.92
C ASP A 63 -0.84 -3.84 17.52
N ILE A 64 0.30 -3.84 16.86
CA ILE A 64 1.55 -4.49 17.23
C ILE A 64 2.69 -3.46 17.41
N SER A 65 2.40 -2.15 17.41
CA SER A 65 3.43 -1.10 17.47
C SER A 65 4.27 -1.07 18.74
N GLY A 66 3.83 -1.74 19.82
CA GLY A 66 4.47 -1.68 21.14
C GLY A 66 4.36 -0.31 21.82
N ILE A 67 3.53 0.60 21.29
CA ILE A 67 3.34 1.93 21.86
C ILE A 67 2.66 1.81 23.22
N LYS A 68 3.28 2.41 24.24
CA LYS A 68 2.68 2.49 25.57
C LYS A 68 1.46 3.41 25.57
N VAL A 69 0.47 3.06 26.38
CA VAL A 69 -0.77 3.81 26.54
C VAL A 69 -0.80 4.59 27.86
N GLY A 70 -1.89 5.32 28.09
CA GLY A 70 -2.08 6.19 29.26
C GLY A 70 -1.62 7.62 29.00
N LEU A 71 -2.10 8.57 29.82
CA LEU A 71 -1.80 9.99 29.67
C LEU A 71 -0.29 10.29 29.67
N ASN A 72 0.48 9.47 30.40
CA ASN A 72 1.94 9.59 30.51
C ASN A 72 2.70 8.62 29.59
N ALA A 73 2.02 7.91 28.67
CA ALA A 73 2.60 6.91 27.77
C ALA A 73 3.49 5.88 28.51
N ASN A 74 3.02 5.38 29.65
CA ASN A 74 3.80 4.54 30.57
C ASN A 74 3.16 3.19 30.86
N ILE A 75 1.98 2.89 30.31
CA ILE A 75 1.27 1.62 30.52
C ILE A 75 1.57 0.68 29.35
N ASP A 76 2.13 -0.48 29.67
CA ASP A 76 2.28 -1.56 28.71
C ASP A 76 0.94 -2.28 28.50
N VAL A 77 0.61 -2.54 27.24
CA VAL A 77 -0.53 -3.37 26.84
C VAL A 77 -0.07 -4.48 25.92
N ASN A 78 -0.96 -5.43 25.65
CA ASN A 78 -0.73 -6.51 24.68
C ASN A 78 -0.83 -5.99 23.24
N ASN A 79 0.06 -5.08 22.86
CA ASN A 79 0.18 -4.53 21.51
C ASN A 79 1.56 -4.80 20.90
N THR A 80 2.11 -5.98 21.17
CA THR A 80 3.22 -6.58 20.43
C THR A 80 2.86 -8.01 20.08
N LEU A 81 3.51 -8.58 19.06
CA LEU A 81 3.31 -9.98 18.69
C LEU A 81 3.65 -10.92 19.85
N GLY A 82 4.76 -10.65 20.56
CA GLY A 82 5.24 -11.49 21.64
C GLY A 82 4.26 -11.60 22.81
N ARG A 83 3.74 -10.46 23.28
CA ARG A 83 2.74 -10.42 24.35
C ARG A 83 1.42 -11.08 23.94
N ARG A 84 1.03 -10.96 22.66
CA ARG A 84 -0.19 -11.59 22.13
C ARG A 84 -0.06 -13.10 21.97
N LEU A 85 1.11 -13.59 21.55
CA LEU A 85 1.41 -15.01 21.49
C LEU A 85 1.51 -15.61 22.90
N GLY A 86 2.22 -14.94 23.80
CA GLY A 86 2.46 -15.39 25.17
C GLY A 86 3.35 -16.63 25.24
N ASP A 87 3.16 -17.44 26.28
CA ASP A 87 3.87 -18.71 26.43
C ASP A 87 3.19 -19.82 25.62
N CYS A 88 3.88 -20.34 24.60
CA CYS A 88 3.41 -21.42 23.75
C CYS A 88 4.16 -22.74 24.01
N THR A 89 4.91 -22.88 25.12
CA THR A 89 5.71 -24.09 25.40
C THR A 89 4.87 -25.34 25.68
N LEU A 90 3.69 -25.17 26.28
CA LEU A 90 2.78 -26.28 26.63
C LEU A 90 1.65 -26.46 25.60
N LEU A 91 1.13 -25.36 25.07
CA LEU A 91 0.06 -25.34 24.07
C LEU A 91 0.54 -24.56 22.85
N ASN A 92 1.14 -25.28 21.91
CA ASN A 92 1.65 -24.70 20.67
C ASN A 92 0.52 -24.02 19.89
N LYS A 93 0.85 -22.88 19.27
CA LYS A 93 -0.04 -22.20 18.32
C LYS A 93 0.49 -22.39 16.91
N THR A 94 -0.41 -22.43 15.93
CA THR A 94 -0.02 -22.57 14.52
C THR A 94 -0.63 -21.46 13.69
N LEU A 95 0.17 -20.90 12.77
CA LEU A 95 -0.31 -20.07 11.67
C LEU A 95 -0.05 -20.83 10.37
N GLN A 96 -1.11 -21.17 9.66
CA GLN A 96 -1.03 -21.71 8.30
C GLN A 96 -1.25 -20.56 7.32
N VAL A 97 -0.37 -20.43 6.33
CA VAL A 97 -0.44 -19.41 5.28
C VAL A 97 -0.54 -20.13 3.93
N THR A 98 -1.67 -19.96 3.26
CA THR A 98 -1.93 -20.55 1.94
C THR A 98 -1.78 -19.48 0.85
N PHE A 99 -1.02 -19.80 -0.19
CA PHE A 99 -0.73 -18.95 -1.33
C PHE A 99 -1.54 -19.34 -2.57
N GLU A 100 -1.48 -18.52 -3.61
CA GLU A 100 -2.27 -18.67 -4.84
C GLU A 100 -2.08 -20.00 -5.59
N ASP A 101 -0.94 -20.67 -5.42
CA ASP A 101 -0.62 -21.97 -6.04
C ASP A 101 -1.12 -23.17 -5.21
N GLY A 102 -1.81 -22.90 -4.09
CA GLY A 102 -2.26 -23.93 -3.13
C GLY A 102 -1.18 -24.32 -2.11
N THR A 103 0.04 -23.83 -2.23
CA THR A 103 1.10 -24.07 -1.26
C THR A 103 0.70 -23.53 0.11
N THR A 104 0.76 -24.37 1.14
CA THR A 104 0.53 -23.97 2.53
C THR A 104 1.82 -24.05 3.33
N LYS A 105 2.19 -22.95 3.98
CA LYS A 105 3.31 -22.87 4.92
C LYS A 105 2.77 -22.88 6.35
N THR A 106 3.25 -23.80 7.16
CA THR A 106 2.83 -23.92 8.57
C THR A 106 3.93 -23.38 9.48
N ILE A 107 3.65 -22.26 10.14
CA ILE A 107 4.50 -21.67 11.17
C ILE A 107 4.01 -22.20 12.51
N VAL A 108 4.91 -22.79 13.29
CA VAL A 108 4.63 -23.33 14.62
C VAL A 108 5.27 -22.43 15.67
N PHE A 109 4.46 -21.96 16.61
CA PHE A 109 4.90 -21.22 17.79
C PHE A 109 4.88 -22.18 18.98
N ASN A 110 6.05 -22.58 19.47
CA ASN A 110 6.23 -23.64 20.47
C ASN A 110 7.24 -23.29 21.58
N GLU A 111 7.49 -22.00 21.78
CA GLU A 111 8.34 -21.47 22.85
C GLU A 111 7.64 -20.32 23.58
N ASN A 112 8.32 -19.73 24.56
CA ASN A 112 7.78 -18.59 25.28
C ASN A 112 8.11 -17.27 24.56
N TYR A 113 7.08 -16.64 23.97
CA TYR A 113 7.20 -15.40 23.22
C TYR A 113 6.92 -14.14 24.04
N THR A 114 6.55 -14.26 25.32
CA THR A 114 6.04 -13.16 26.15
C THR A 114 6.93 -11.92 26.11
N ASN A 115 8.25 -12.11 26.09
CA ASN A 115 9.25 -11.03 26.06
C ASN A 115 9.99 -10.91 24.72
N GLN A 116 9.55 -11.61 23.68
CA GLN A 116 10.19 -11.57 22.38
C GLN A 116 9.75 -10.34 21.58
N PRO A 117 10.67 -9.61 20.92
CA PRO A 117 10.33 -8.48 20.09
C PRO A 117 9.62 -8.93 18.80
N ASN A 118 8.84 -8.03 18.19
CA ASN A 118 8.19 -8.31 16.91
C ASN A 118 9.18 -8.76 15.84
N THR A 119 10.38 -8.15 15.81
CA THR A 119 11.42 -8.47 14.83
C THR A 119 11.85 -9.93 14.90
N TYR A 120 11.95 -10.50 16.10
CA TYR A 120 12.26 -11.92 16.29
C TYR A 120 11.15 -12.81 15.71
N ILE A 121 9.90 -12.51 16.05
CA ILE A 121 8.73 -13.29 15.60
C ILE A 121 8.55 -13.19 14.07
N VAL A 122 8.70 -11.98 13.52
CA VAL A 122 8.66 -11.73 12.08
C VAL A 122 9.80 -12.48 11.36
N ALA A 123 10.99 -12.56 11.94
CA ALA A 123 12.10 -13.34 11.39
C ALA A 123 11.79 -14.85 11.36
N GLN A 124 11.21 -15.40 12.44
CA GLN A 124 10.76 -16.79 12.49
C GLN A 124 9.71 -17.09 11.41
N MET A 125 8.71 -16.22 11.26
CA MET A 125 7.71 -16.32 10.19
C MET A 125 8.38 -16.30 8.81
N ASN A 126 9.27 -15.34 8.56
CA ASN A 126 9.95 -15.19 7.27
C ASN A 126 10.85 -16.37 6.91
N SER A 127 11.48 -17.01 7.91
CA SER A 127 12.27 -18.23 7.71
C SER A 127 11.42 -19.36 7.13
N VAL A 128 10.20 -19.55 7.65
CA VAL A 128 9.27 -20.59 7.17
C VAL A 128 8.61 -20.22 5.84
N LEU A 129 8.24 -18.94 5.66
CA LEU A 129 7.59 -18.45 4.44
C LEU A 129 8.54 -18.52 3.22
N GLY A 130 9.81 -18.19 3.42
CA GLY A 130 10.88 -18.35 2.43
C GLY A 130 10.60 -17.66 1.09
N ALA A 131 10.54 -18.45 0.01
CA ALA A 131 10.29 -17.96 -1.34
C ALA A 131 8.81 -17.71 -1.65
N SER A 132 7.87 -18.23 -0.85
CA SER A 132 6.43 -18.11 -1.11
C SER A 132 5.88 -16.75 -0.68
N GLY A 133 6.41 -16.17 0.41
CA GLY A 133 5.88 -14.93 0.96
C GLY A 133 6.81 -14.24 1.94
N ARG A 134 6.29 -13.19 2.58
CA ARG A 134 6.95 -12.48 3.68
C ARG A 134 5.96 -11.93 4.71
N ALA A 135 6.36 -11.88 5.97
CA ALA A 135 5.72 -11.18 7.06
C ALA A 135 6.42 -9.83 7.31
N ALA A 136 5.65 -8.80 7.68
CA ALA A 136 6.19 -7.50 8.06
C ALA A 136 5.24 -6.73 8.98
N GLU A 137 5.80 -5.78 9.73
CA GLU A 137 5.01 -4.69 10.30
C GLU A 137 4.50 -3.77 9.19
N TYR A 138 3.26 -3.33 9.30
CA TYR A 138 2.54 -2.64 8.24
C TYR A 138 1.87 -1.36 8.75
N ASN A 139 2.05 -0.25 8.02
CA ASN A 139 1.29 0.98 8.25
C ASN A 139 -0.05 0.88 7.54
N VAL A 140 -1.10 0.43 8.23
CA VAL A 140 -2.43 0.31 7.63
C VAL A 140 -2.93 1.68 7.17
N THR A 141 -2.92 2.70 8.03
CA THR A 141 -3.43 4.02 7.67
C THR A 141 -2.66 4.63 6.50
N GLY A 142 -1.33 4.62 6.58
CA GLY A 142 -0.47 5.16 5.52
C GLY A 142 -0.59 4.41 4.20
N SER A 143 -0.94 3.10 4.22
CA SER A 143 -0.92 2.24 3.02
C SER A 143 -2.30 1.93 2.44
N GLU A 144 -3.38 2.05 3.21
CA GLU A 144 -4.75 1.73 2.79
C GLU A 144 -5.69 2.95 2.73
N TYR A 145 -5.38 4.03 3.45
CA TYR A 145 -6.29 5.18 3.57
C TYR A 145 -5.78 6.43 2.83
N TYR A 146 -6.70 7.10 2.14
CA TYR A 146 -6.55 8.47 1.65
C TYR A 146 -7.91 9.19 1.76
N PRO A 147 -7.96 10.43 2.28
CA PRO A 147 -9.20 11.19 2.43
C PRO A 147 -10.00 11.32 1.13
N GLN A 148 -11.33 11.41 1.23
CA GLN A 148 -12.16 11.68 0.06
C GLN A 148 -12.14 13.17 -0.28
N VAL A 149 -11.94 13.48 -1.57
CA VAL A 149 -11.97 14.84 -2.13
C VAL A 149 -12.88 14.82 -3.36
N LEU A 150 -14.19 14.82 -3.13
CA LEU A 150 -15.20 14.42 -4.13
C LEU A 150 -15.21 15.29 -5.39
N ASP A 151 -14.81 16.56 -5.29
CA ASP A 151 -14.70 17.51 -6.40
C ASP A 151 -13.43 17.31 -7.25
N LYS A 152 -12.46 16.54 -6.77
CA LYS A 152 -11.15 16.30 -7.42
C LYS A 152 -10.82 14.83 -7.56
N GLN A 153 -11.83 13.98 -7.53
CA GLN A 153 -11.66 12.54 -7.56
C GLN A 153 -12.55 11.93 -8.63
N LEU A 154 -12.00 11.02 -9.42
CA LEU A 154 -12.74 10.15 -10.32
C LEU A 154 -12.66 8.70 -9.84
N THR A 155 -13.70 7.93 -10.11
CA THR A 155 -13.66 6.47 -9.97
C THR A 155 -13.62 5.87 -11.36
N LEU A 156 -12.51 5.24 -11.71
CA LEU A 156 -12.25 4.72 -13.05
C LEU A 156 -11.91 3.23 -12.97
N ARG A 157 -12.18 2.49 -14.04
CA ARG A 157 -11.96 1.04 -14.12
C ARG A 157 -10.64 0.72 -14.83
N ASN A 158 -9.89 -0.24 -14.28
CA ASN A 158 -8.74 -0.85 -14.94
C ASN A 158 -9.21 -2.04 -15.79
N ASN A 159 -9.25 -1.89 -17.11
CA ASN A 159 -9.58 -2.99 -18.03
C ASN A 159 -8.34 -3.68 -18.62
N THR A 160 -7.14 -3.23 -18.23
CA THR A 160 -5.89 -3.86 -18.65
C THR A 160 -5.61 -5.12 -17.83
N GLN A 161 -4.69 -5.94 -18.30
CA GLN A 161 -4.16 -7.08 -17.54
C GLN A 161 -3.05 -6.68 -16.56
N VAL A 162 -2.72 -5.39 -16.48
CA VAL A 162 -1.66 -4.85 -15.62
C VAL A 162 -2.31 -4.21 -14.40
N GLY A 163 -1.89 -4.61 -13.22
CA GLY A 163 -2.30 -4.02 -11.96
C GLY A 163 -1.68 -2.63 -11.80
N ILE A 164 -2.48 -1.71 -11.28
CA ILE A 164 -2.09 -0.30 -11.15
C ILE A 164 -1.73 -0.06 -9.69
N PRO A 165 -0.46 0.22 -9.37
CA PRO A 165 -0.03 0.51 -8.01
C PRO A 165 -0.76 1.73 -7.45
N ARG A 166 -0.82 1.81 -6.13
CA ARG A 166 -1.22 3.05 -5.45
C ARG A 166 -0.22 4.15 -5.80
N PHE A 167 -0.71 5.39 -5.89
CA PHE A 167 0.09 6.57 -6.18
C PHE A 167 0.76 6.60 -7.57
N ALA A 168 0.24 5.80 -8.50
CA ALA A 168 0.75 5.73 -9.87
C ALA A 168 0.17 6.84 -10.75
N ALA A 169 0.99 7.36 -11.67
CA ALA A 169 0.53 8.22 -12.75
C ALA A 169 -0.31 7.44 -13.76
N VAL A 170 -1.51 7.95 -14.06
CA VAL A 170 -2.44 7.30 -14.97
C VAL A 170 -2.95 8.25 -16.04
N ARG A 171 -3.42 7.66 -17.13
CA ARG A 171 -4.16 8.33 -18.20
C ARG A 171 -5.45 7.59 -18.49
N LEU A 172 -6.38 8.29 -19.12
CA LEU A 172 -7.54 7.64 -19.74
C LEU A 172 -7.09 6.76 -20.91
N ASP A 173 -7.78 5.65 -21.08
CA ASP A 173 -7.66 4.82 -22.27
C ASP A 173 -8.47 5.41 -23.45
N SER A 174 -8.42 4.77 -24.61
CA SER A 174 -9.10 5.25 -25.82
C SER A 174 -10.61 5.43 -25.68
N ASP A 175 -11.24 4.73 -24.73
CA ASP A 175 -12.67 4.80 -24.45
C ASP A 175 -13.08 5.96 -23.52
N ASN A 176 -12.12 6.73 -22.99
CA ASN A 176 -12.32 7.82 -22.00
C ASN A 176 -13.09 7.44 -20.72
N THR A 177 -13.33 6.16 -20.47
CA THR A 177 -14.08 5.67 -19.29
C THR A 177 -13.25 4.70 -18.45
N THR A 178 -12.15 4.20 -19.01
CA THR A 178 -11.20 3.34 -18.34
C THR A 178 -9.84 4.01 -18.22
N LEU A 179 -8.99 3.43 -17.38
CA LEU A 179 -7.66 3.96 -17.09
C LEU A 179 -6.57 2.92 -17.34
N ARG A 180 -5.37 3.42 -17.60
CA ARG A 180 -4.14 2.62 -17.62
C ARG A 180 -2.96 3.42 -17.07
N LEU A 181 -1.87 2.72 -16.73
CA LEU A 181 -0.61 3.36 -16.39
C LEU A 181 -0.14 4.25 -17.55
N MET A 182 0.31 5.45 -17.21
CA MET A 182 0.95 6.35 -18.16
C MET A 182 2.39 5.90 -18.41
N SER A 183 2.84 5.95 -19.65
CA SER A 183 4.20 5.60 -20.08
C SER A 183 4.92 6.83 -20.64
N ALA A 184 6.25 6.75 -20.77
CA ALA A 184 7.06 7.82 -21.38
C ALA A 184 6.73 8.10 -22.87
N ALA A 185 6.04 7.19 -23.55
CA ALA A 185 5.56 7.39 -24.92
C ALA A 185 4.24 8.17 -24.98
N ASP A 186 3.53 8.31 -23.86
CA ASP A 186 2.26 9.01 -23.82
C ASP A 186 2.45 10.54 -23.81
N SER A 187 1.55 11.25 -24.50
CA SER A 187 1.52 12.71 -24.42
C SER A 187 1.27 13.17 -22.98
N PRO A 188 2.00 14.18 -22.47
CA PRO A 188 1.77 14.79 -21.16
C PRO A 188 0.31 15.22 -20.93
N GLU A 189 -0.36 15.67 -21.99
CA GLU A 189 -1.76 16.12 -21.96
C GLU A 189 -2.76 14.99 -21.69
N SER A 190 -2.32 13.73 -21.82
CA SER A 190 -3.15 12.56 -21.49
C SER A 190 -3.16 12.23 -20.00
N PHE A 191 -2.29 12.85 -19.20
CA PHE A 191 -2.23 12.64 -17.76
C PHE A 191 -3.56 13.03 -17.11
N VAL A 192 -4.22 12.06 -16.48
CA VAL A 192 -5.53 12.29 -15.82
C VAL A 192 -5.38 12.52 -14.32
N GLY A 193 -4.33 11.96 -13.70
CA GLY A 193 -4.08 12.11 -12.28
C GLY A 193 -3.31 10.96 -11.66
N ILE A 194 -3.44 10.83 -10.35
CA ILE A 194 -2.68 9.90 -9.51
C ILE A 194 -3.65 8.96 -8.78
N THR A 195 -3.41 7.65 -8.85
CA THR A 195 -4.25 6.66 -8.15
C THR A 195 -4.14 6.78 -6.64
N LEU A 196 -5.26 6.66 -5.93
CA LEU A 196 -5.29 6.74 -4.47
C LEU A 196 -5.26 5.37 -3.78
N GLU A 197 -5.41 4.30 -4.55
CA GLU A 197 -5.34 2.91 -4.10
C GLU A 197 -4.80 2.01 -5.22
N ARG A 198 -4.53 0.76 -4.87
CA ARG A 198 -4.20 -0.27 -5.87
C ARG A 198 -5.44 -0.64 -6.66
N ILE A 199 -5.30 -0.82 -7.98
CA ILE A 199 -6.39 -1.23 -8.86
C ILE A 199 -5.95 -2.47 -9.65
N ILE A 200 -6.36 -3.65 -9.18
CA ILE A 200 -6.11 -4.92 -9.89
C ILE A 200 -6.92 -4.98 -11.21
N PRO A 201 -6.53 -5.84 -12.16
CA PRO A 201 -7.28 -6.05 -13.40
C PRO A 201 -8.78 -6.27 -13.19
N GLY A 202 -9.60 -5.57 -13.97
CA GLY A 202 -11.06 -5.67 -13.98
C GLY A 202 -11.78 -4.94 -12.84
N LYS A 203 -11.06 -4.25 -11.94
CA LYS A 203 -11.64 -3.51 -10.81
C LYS A 203 -11.57 -1.99 -11.03
N SER A 204 -12.34 -1.26 -10.24
CA SER A 204 -12.32 0.20 -10.22
C SER A 204 -11.63 0.73 -8.97
N GLY A 205 -11.06 1.93 -9.08
CA GLY A 205 -10.47 2.64 -7.95
C GLY A 205 -10.44 4.14 -8.18
N ARG A 206 -10.03 4.87 -7.14
CA ARG A 206 -10.06 6.33 -7.13
C ARG A 206 -8.79 6.90 -7.72
N VAL A 207 -8.97 7.97 -8.48
CA VAL A 207 -7.91 8.78 -9.07
C VAL A 207 -8.11 10.21 -8.63
N LEU A 208 -7.10 10.79 -7.98
CA LEU A 208 -7.05 12.21 -7.65
C LEU A 208 -6.63 12.96 -8.91
N THR A 209 -7.45 13.90 -9.37
CA THR A 209 -7.22 14.64 -10.63
C THR A 209 -6.46 15.94 -10.41
N GLU A 210 -6.49 16.50 -9.20
CA GLU A 210 -5.74 17.69 -8.83
C GLU A 210 -5.41 17.63 -7.33
N GLY A 211 -4.18 17.97 -6.96
CA GLY A 211 -3.78 17.83 -5.56
C GLY A 211 -2.34 18.23 -5.26
N ILE A 212 -2.02 18.16 -3.97
CA ILE A 212 -0.65 18.22 -3.46
C ILE A 212 -0.33 16.84 -2.86
N MET A 213 0.73 16.21 -3.34
CA MET A 213 1.17 14.87 -2.91
C MET A 213 2.53 14.97 -2.22
N LYS A 214 2.71 14.19 -1.16
CA LYS A 214 4.01 14.02 -0.51
C LYS A 214 4.92 13.18 -1.41
N LYS A 215 6.24 13.31 -1.28
CA LYS A 215 7.24 12.49 -1.97
C LYS A 215 6.93 10.99 -1.89
N SER A 216 6.55 10.51 -0.71
CA SER A 216 6.17 9.10 -0.46
C SER A 216 4.86 8.67 -1.14
N GLN A 217 4.13 9.62 -1.72
CA GLN A 217 2.88 9.42 -2.45
C GLN A 217 3.07 9.65 -3.96
N LEU A 218 4.31 9.54 -4.45
CA LEU A 218 4.65 9.51 -5.87
C LEU A 218 5.27 8.14 -6.16
N ASN A 219 4.54 7.26 -6.84
CA ASN A 219 4.98 5.90 -7.12
C ASN A 219 6.35 5.88 -7.82
N GLY A 220 7.29 5.09 -7.29
CA GLY A 220 8.64 4.91 -7.83
C GLY A 220 9.58 6.12 -7.73
N PHE A 221 9.14 7.25 -7.18
CA PHE A 221 9.96 8.46 -7.11
C PHE A 221 11.04 8.35 -6.02
N THR A 222 12.30 8.51 -6.41
CA THR A 222 13.47 8.44 -5.52
C THR A 222 14.24 9.75 -5.43
N GLY A 223 13.99 10.70 -6.34
CA GLY A 223 14.68 11.99 -6.44
C GLY A 223 14.47 12.92 -5.25
N THR A 224 15.16 14.06 -5.26
CA THR A 224 15.01 15.07 -4.20
C THR A 224 13.89 16.02 -4.59
N LEU A 225 12.93 16.23 -3.69
CA LEU A 225 11.77 17.06 -3.96
C LEU A 225 11.90 18.40 -3.23
N THR A 226 12.11 19.47 -4.01
CA THR A 226 12.16 20.85 -3.53
C THR A 226 11.27 21.75 -4.39
N LYS A 227 11.08 23.01 -4.00
CA LYS A 227 10.30 23.96 -4.78
C LYS A 227 10.91 24.14 -6.18
N GLY A 228 10.09 23.94 -7.21
CA GLY A 228 10.49 24.04 -8.62
C GLY A 228 11.01 22.75 -9.24
N THR A 229 11.21 21.67 -8.47
CA THR A 229 11.59 20.36 -9.02
C THR A 229 10.57 19.92 -10.07
N GLN A 230 11.02 19.66 -11.29
CA GLN A 230 10.19 19.15 -12.38
C GLN A 230 10.17 17.62 -12.35
N ILE A 231 8.97 17.05 -12.34
CA ILE A 231 8.77 15.60 -12.23
C ILE A 231 7.95 15.14 -13.43
N SER A 232 8.48 14.14 -14.13
CA SER A 232 7.90 13.53 -15.32
C SER A 232 7.66 12.04 -15.10
N ILE A 233 7.11 11.37 -16.11
CA ILE A 233 6.95 9.92 -16.11
C ILE A 233 8.29 9.23 -16.36
N SER A 234 8.57 8.19 -15.60
CA SER A 234 9.78 7.39 -15.76
C SER A 234 9.67 6.36 -16.89
N ALA A 235 10.78 5.65 -17.17
CA ALA A 235 10.77 4.51 -18.07
C ALA A 235 9.82 3.38 -17.59
N GLN A 236 9.62 3.24 -16.28
CA GLN A 236 8.61 2.35 -15.72
C GLN A 236 7.24 3.03 -15.73
N ALA A 237 6.27 2.42 -16.42
CA ALA A 237 4.93 2.95 -16.52
C ALA A 237 4.30 3.23 -15.15
N GLY A 238 3.66 4.38 -15.03
CA GLY A 238 3.03 4.93 -13.83
C GLY A 238 3.98 5.32 -12.71
N SER A 239 5.29 5.23 -12.91
CA SER A 239 6.29 5.67 -11.92
C SER A 239 6.83 7.05 -12.29
N PHE A 240 7.15 7.87 -11.29
CA PHE A 240 7.63 9.23 -11.46
C PHE A 240 9.15 9.31 -11.40
N MET A 241 9.74 10.26 -12.13
CA MET A 241 11.16 10.60 -12.03
C MET A 241 11.36 12.11 -12.11
N GLU A 242 12.44 12.59 -11.50
CA GLU A 242 12.90 13.97 -11.71
C GLU A 242 13.44 14.11 -13.15
N SER A 243 13.02 15.17 -13.85
CA SER A 243 13.47 15.43 -15.21
C SER A 243 13.33 16.91 -15.55
N SER A 244 14.40 17.49 -16.10
CA SER A 244 14.40 18.86 -16.64
C SER A 244 14.31 18.90 -18.17
N SER A 245 14.31 17.74 -18.83
CA SER A 245 14.28 17.61 -20.29
C SER A 245 12.96 17.07 -20.82
N GLN A 246 12.11 16.53 -19.95
CA GLN A 246 10.77 16.05 -20.29
C GLN A 246 9.71 17.02 -19.74
N PRO A 247 8.54 17.11 -20.37
CA PRO A 247 7.43 17.89 -19.81
C PRO A 247 7.07 17.42 -18.41
N ALA A 248 6.96 18.37 -17.48
CA ALA A 248 6.59 18.08 -16.10
C ALA A 248 5.10 17.75 -16.00
N LEU A 249 4.77 16.64 -15.32
CA LEU A 249 3.40 16.29 -14.93
C LEU A 249 3.08 16.79 -13.52
N VAL A 250 4.12 16.89 -12.70
CA VAL A 250 4.07 17.23 -11.29
C VAL A 250 5.22 18.21 -11.01
N VAL A 251 4.99 19.21 -10.17
CA VAL A 251 5.98 20.26 -9.84
C VAL A 251 6.11 20.38 -8.33
N GLY A 252 7.35 20.36 -7.84
CA GLY A 252 7.64 20.58 -6.43
C GLY A 252 7.20 21.97 -5.97
N VAL A 253 6.48 22.04 -4.85
CA VAL A 253 5.97 23.30 -4.27
C VAL A 253 6.64 23.63 -2.93
N GLN A 254 7.12 22.61 -2.23
CA GLN A 254 7.87 22.70 -0.98
C GLN A 254 8.73 21.43 -0.83
N THR A 255 9.68 21.42 0.11
CA THR A 255 10.41 20.20 0.50
C THR A 255 9.44 19.04 0.71
N ASP A 256 9.66 17.94 -0.01
CA ASP A 256 8.83 16.73 -0.01
C ASP A 256 7.38 16.86 -0.47
N TRP A 257 6.96 18.00 -1.03
CA TRP A 257 5.60 18.20 -1.51
C TRP A 257 5.55 18.70 -2.96
N ALA A 258 4.69 18.09 -3.75
CA ALA A 258 4.52 18.42 -5.16
C ALA A 258 3.05 18.62 -5.52
N TYR A 259 2.79 19.61 -6.36
CA TYR A 259 1.47 19.88 -6.92
C TYR A 259 1.34 19.26 -8.30
N PHE A 260 0.13 18.80 -8.62
CA PHE A 260 -0.22 18.37 -9.96
C PHE A 260 -1.65 18.77 -10.30
N LYS A 261 -1.89 18.88 -11.60
CA LYS A 261 -3.22 19.02 -12.18
C LYS A 261 -3.29 18.18 -13.43
N GLY A 262 -4.10 17.13 -13.38
CA GLY A 262 -4.45 16.32 -14.54
C GLY A 262 -5.37 17.07 -15.49
N ARG A 263 -5.54 16.48 -16.67
CA ARG A 263 -6.48 16.95 -17.68
C ARG A 263 -7.91 17.00 -17.11
N SER A 264 -8.64 18.07 -17.42
CA SER A 264 -10.07 18.16 -17.15
C SER A 264 -10.83 17.08 -17.93
N VAL A 265 -11.56 16.23 -17.20
CA VAL A 265 -12.46 15.22 -17.80
C VAL A 265 -13.89 15.73 -17.68
N THR A 266 -14.54 16.01 -18.80
CA THR A 266 -15.98 16.22 -18.83
C THR A 266 -16.62 14.86 -19.02
N ILE A 267 -17.14 14.27 -17.94
CA ILE A 267 -17.96 13.07 -18.02
C ILE A 267 -19.36 13.54 -18.43
N GLN A 268 -19.82 13.13 -19.61
CA GLN A 268 -21.21 13.34 -20.07
C GLN A 268 -22.15 12.36 -19.38
#